data_AF-A0A1I8IKC2-F1
#
_entry.id   AF-A0A1I8IKC2-F1
#
_cell.length_a   1.000
_cell.length_b   1.000
_cell.length_c   1.000
_cell.angle_alpha   90.00
_cell.angle_beta   90.00
_cell.angle_gamma   90.00
#
_symmetry.space_group_name_H-M   'P 1'
#
loop_
_entity.id
_entity.type
_entity.pdbx_description
1 polymer ?
#
loop_
_entity_poly.entity_id
_entity_poly.type
_entity_poly.pdbx_seq_one_letter_code
_entity_poly.pdbx_strand_id
1 'polypeptide(L)'
;AQRSGRQPLTAWFQVFIDDPQQDRHLSEELHRLLSDAGFTEQRAKCQQRLADWLQGVAQVLTQDVRRMTGSYAEGWANSLVQVNGRTAADSDIDWTVLVAGQMFHLEGGCKPYSWQDSCKDTTRLQVTEGHA
;
A
#
# COMPACT_ATOMS: atom_id res chain seq x y z
N ALA A 1 -31.28 -15.43 51.27
CA ALA A 1 -30.55 -15.65 50.01
C ALA A 1 -30.89 -14.51 49.04
N GLN A 2 -30.09 -13.45 49.04
CA GLN A 2 -30.29 -12.27 48.18
C GLN A 2 -29.47 -12.48 46.90
N ARG A 3 -30.15 -12.43 45.74
CA ARG A 3 -29.51 -12.46 44.42
C ARG A 3 -28.76 -11.14 44.21
N SER A 4 -27.42 -11.23 44.17
CA SER A 4 -26.54 -10.13 43.80
C SER A 4 -26.82 -9.69 42.36
N GLY A 5 -27.03 -8.39 42.17
CA GLY A 5 -27.46 -7.78 40.92
C GLY A 5 -26.43 -7.93 39.80
N ARG A 6 -26.93 -8.23 38.60
CA ARG A 6 -26.18 -8.15 37.35
C ARG A 6 -25.75 -6.70 37.15
N GLN A 7 -24.45 -6.43 37.22
CA GLN A 7 -23.88 -5.18 36.73
C GLN A 7 -23.95 -5.19 35.19
N PRO A 8 -24.35 -4.07 34.56
CA PRO A 8 -24.50 -4.02 33.11
C PRO A 8 -23.12 -4.04 32.43
N LEU A 9 -22.97 -4.88 31.41
CA LEU A 9 -21.75 -5.04 30.59
C LEU A 9 -21.30 -3.73 29.92
N THR A 10 -22.14 -2.71 29.90
CA THR A 10 -21.84 -1.37 29.37
C THR A 10 -20.77 -0.63 30.16
N ALA A 11 -20.54 -0.96 31.44
CA ALA A 11 -19.47 -0.37 32.23
C ALA A 11 -18.06 -0.79 31.75
N TRP A 12 -17.92 -1.94 31.10
CA TRP A 12 -16.64 -2.44 30.58
C TRP A 12 -16.33 -1.88 29.18
N PHE A 13 -17.34 -1.65 28.35
CA PHE A 13 -17.17 -1.05 27.02
C PHE A 13 -16.77 0.43 27.07
N GLN A 14 -17.05 1.13 28.18
CA GLN A 14 -16.65 2.52 28.38
C GLN A 14 -15.20 2.68 28.90
N VAL A 15 -14.55 1.60 29.35
CA VAL A 15 -13.19 1.63 29.93
C VAL A 15 -12.11 1.30 28.88
N PHE A 16 -12.51 0.77 27.72
CA PHE A 16 -11.69 0.70 26.51
C PHE A 16 -11.75 2.00 25.68
N ILE A 17 -12.19 3.11 26.28
CA ILE A 17 -12.06 4.43 25.68
C ILE A 17 -10.57 4.79 25.74
N ASP A 18 -9.92 4.67 24.59
CA ASP A 18 -8.74 5.42 24.13
C ASP A 18 -8.10 6.27 25.24
N ASP A 19 -7.25 5.67 26.08
CA ASP A 19 -6.39 6.45 26.97
C ASP A 19 -5.43 7.22 26.06
N PRO A 20 -5.57 8.56 25.93
CA PRO A 20 -4.76 9.32 24.99
C PRO A 20 -3.27 9.28 25.35
N GLN A 21 -2.94 9.02 26.62
CA GLN A 21 -1.56 8.85 27.07
C GLN A 21 -1.01 7.50 26.62
N GLN A 22 -1.80 6.44 26.72
CA GLN A 22 -1.44 5.11 26.25
C GLN A 22 -1.30 5.09 24.72
N ASP A 23 -2.24 5.69 23.98
CA ASP A 23 -2.18 5.80 22.52
C ASP A 23 -0.93 6.58 22.06
N ARG A 24 -0.66 7.72 22.72
CA ARG A 24 0.57 8.48 22.47
C ARG A 24 1.83 7.66 22.73
N HIS A 25 1.89 6.92 23.84
CA HIS A 25 3.04 6.07 24.15
C HIS A 25 3.25 4.99 23.07
N LEU A 26 2.18 4.31 22.64
CA LEU A 26 2.25 3.30 21.58
C LEU A 26 2.68 3.91 20.23
N SER A 27 2.20 5.11 19.91
CA SER A 27 2.60 5.84 18.70
C SER A 27 4.07 6.23 18.70
N GLU A 28 4.59 6.73 19.83
CA GLU A 28 6.01 7.05 20.02
C GLU A 28 6.89 5.79 19.93
N GLU A 29 6.45 4.66 20.50
CA GLU A 29 7.14 3.38 20.41
C GLU A 29 7.17 2.83 18.98
N LEU A 30 6.05 2.88 18.26
CA LEU A 30 5.98 2.48 16.85
C LEU A 30 6.88 3.36 15.98
N HIS A 31 6.85 4.68 16.17
CA HIS A 31 7.72 5.61 15.45
C HIS A 31 9.20 5.28 15.67
N ARG A 32 9.59 4.98 16.91
CA ARG A 32 10.95 4.56 17.24
C ARG A 32 11.32 3.26 16.54
N LEU A 33 10.47 2.22 16.60
CA LEU A 33 10.72 0.93 15.95
C LEU A 33 10.86 1.05 14.44
N LEU A 34 9.98 1.84 13.79
CA LEU A 34 10.06 2.12 12.36
C LEU A 34 11.36 2.87 12.01
N SER A 35 11.72 3.88 12.80
CA SER A 35 12.96 4.65 12.60
C SER A 35 14.20 3.77 12.78
N ASP A 36 14.23 2.93 13.82
CA ASP A 36 15.30 1.97 14.11
C ASP A 36 15.44 0.94 12.99
N ALA A 37 14.32 0.53 12.40
CA ALA A 37 14.28 -0.30 11.20
C ALA A 37 14.65 0.46 9.91
N GLY A 38 14.89 1.77 9.96
CA GLY A 38 15.32 2.55 8.80
C GLY A 38 14.20 3.09 7.92
N PHE A 39 12.95 3.14 8.42
CA PHE A 39 11.88 3.94 7.82
C PHE A 39 12.10 5.42 8.16
N THR A 40 13.08 6.02 7.50
CA THR A 40 13.40 7.44 7.67
C THR A 40 13.13 8.20 6.38
N GLU A 41 12.78 9.48 6.50
CA GLU A 41 12.53 10.35 5.35
C GLU A 41 13.71 10.38 4.38
N GLN A 42 14.94 10.44 4.90
CA GLN A 42 16.16 10.43 4.09
C GLN A 42 16.28 9.15 3.25
N ARG A 43 15.97 7.98 3.85
CA ARG A 43 16.05 6.69 3.16
C ARG A 43 14.93 6.54 2.14
N ALA A 44 13.71 6.94 2.48
CA ALA A 44 12.58 6.97 1.54
C ALA A 44 12.92 7.84 0.31
N LYS A 45 13.41 9.07 0.51
CA LYS A 45 13.86 9.96 -0.59
C LYS A 45 14.97 9.33 -1.43
N CYS A 46 15.91 8.63 -0.81
CA CYS A 46 16.98 7.93 -1.52
C CYS A 46 16.41 6.79 -2.40
N GLN A 47 15.53 5.96 -1.84
CA GLN A 47 14.87 4.87 -2.58
C GLN A 47 14.05 5.40 -3.75
N GLN A 48 13.24 6.43 -3.55
CA GLN A 48 12.44 7.04 -4.61
C GLN A 48 13.32 7.59 -5.74
N ARG A 49 14.45 8.25 -5.41
CA ARG A 49 15.41 8.72 -6.42
C ARG A 49 16.07 7.58 -7.21
N LEU A 50 16.38 6.47 -6.54
CA LEU A 50 16.92 5.28 -7.19
C LEU A 50 15.86 4.64 -8.10
N ALA A 51 14.59 4.60 -7.67
CA ALA A 51 13.47 4.15 -8.46
C ALA A 51 13.27 5.02 -9.72
N ASP A 52 13.32 6.34 -9.59
CA ASP A 52 13.26 7.28 -10.71
C ASP A 52 14.38 7.06 -11.72
N TRP A 53 15.61 6.88 -11.21
CA TRP A 53 16.77 6.60 -12.06
C TRP A 53 16.63 5.27 -12.79
N LEU A 54 16.26 4.21 -12.08
CA LEU A 54 16.06 2.88 -12.65
C LEU A 54 14.93 2.88 -13.69
N GLN A 55 13.85 3.63 -13.45
CA GLN A 55 12.80 3.86 -14.44
C GLN A 55 13.34 4.51 -15.71
N GLY A 56 14.16 5.57 -15.58
CA GLY A 56 14.76 6.23 -16.74
C GLY A 56 15.65 5.28 -17.55
N VAL A 57 16.50 4.50 -16.89
CA VAL A 57 17.33 3.49 -17.54
C VAL A 57 16.47 2.44 -18.26
N ALA A 58 15.45 1.92 -17.58
CA ALA A 58 14.58 0.89 -18.13
C ALA A 58 13.85 1.39 -19.38
N GLN A 59 13.28 2.59 -19.36
CA GLN A 59 12.62 3.22 -20.52
C GLN A 59 13.56 3.37 -21.73
N VAL A 60 14.83 3.73 -21.51
CA VAL A 60 15.83 3.82 -22.59
C VAL A 60 16.11 2.45 -23.20
N LEU A 61 16.18 1.40 -22.38
CA LEU A 61 16.49 0.04 -22.83
C LEU A 61 15.31 -0.64 -23.52
N THR A 62 14.09 -0.43 -23.04
CA THR A 62 12.88 -1.11 -23.53
C THR A 62 12.16 -0.34 -24.61
N GLN A 63 12.45 0.96 -24.76
CA GLN A 63 11.78 1.86 -25.70
C GLN A 63 10.25 1.90 -25.50
N ASP A 64 9.79 1.65 -24.28
CA ASP A 64 8.38 1.70 -23.88
C ASP A 64 8.14 2.72 -22.75
N VAL A 65 6.86 3.06 -22.54
CA VAL A 65 6.45 3.94 -21.44
C VAL A 65 6.14 3.07 -20.22
N ARG A 66 7.18 2.69 -19.48
CA ARG A 66 7.04 2.02 -18.19
C ARG A 66 7.18 2.95 -17.01
N ARG A 67 6.41 2.72 -15.97
CA ARG A 67 6.48 3.43 -14.68
C ARG A 67 6.79 2.44 -13.58
N MET A 68 7.76 2.75 -12.72
CA MET A 68 7.96 1.95 -11.52
C MET A 68 6.83 2.27 -10.54
N THR A 69 6.31 1.25 -9.87
CA THR A 69 5.23 1.33 -8.89
C THR A 69 5.59 0.50 -7.65
N GLY A 70 4.74 0.53 -6.64
CA GLY A 70 4.91 -0.30 -5.44
C GLY A 70 5.97 0.23 -4.48
N SER A 71 6.37 -0.65 -3.55
CA SER A 71 7.09 -0.27 -2.33
C SER A 71 8.39 0.51 -2.58
N TYR A 72 9.10 0.23 -3.67
CA TYR A 72 10.33 0.94 -4.04
C TYR A 72 10.07 2.35 -4.55
N ALA A 73 9.07 2.52 -5.43
CA ALA A 73 8.67 3.81 -5.95
C ALA A 73 8.09 4.73 -4.86
N GLU A 74 7.53 4.15 -3.81
CA GLU A 74 6.91 4.89 -2.70
C GLU A 74 7.87 5.11 -1.52
N GLY A 75 9.03 4.44 -1.51
CA GLY A 75 10.02 4.56 -0.42
C GLY A 75 9.70 3.70 0.82
N TRP A 76 8.82 2.71 0.66
CA TRP A 76 8.43 1.74 1.68
C TRP A 76 9.18 0.41 1.64
N ALA A 77 10.11 0.21 0.68
CA ALA A 77 10.75 -1.05 0.27
C ALA A 77 11.60 -1.83 1.32
N ASN A 78 11.25 -1.69 2.58
CA ASN A 78 11.74 -2.43 3.72
C ASN A 78 10.68 -3.48 4.12
N SER A 79 11.14 -4.65 4.58
CA SER A 79 10.33 -5.88 4.68
C SER A 79 8.92 -5.69 5.27
N LEU A 80 7.90 -6.08 4.50
CA LEU A 80 6.50 -6.13 4.92
C LEU A 80 6.26 -7.18 6.02
N VAL A 81 7.18 -8.13 6.21
CA VAL A 81 7.06 -9.24 7.17
C VAL A 81 7.68 -8.88 8.53
N GLN A 82 8.73 -8.05 8.55
CA GLN A 82 9.43 -7.66 9.77
C GLN A 82 10.02 -6.24 9.68
N VAL A 83 9.78 -5.44 10.72
CA VAL A 83 10.34 -4.09 10.89
C VAL A 83 11.78 -4.21 11.41
N ASN A 84 12.70 -4.74 10.58
CA ASN A 84 14.10 -5.00 10.96
C ASN A 84 15.14 -4.35 10.02
N GLY A 85 14.70 -3.55 9.05
CA GLY A 85 15.62 -2.84 8.15
C GLY A 85 16.22 -3.66 7.03
N ARG A 86 15.75 -4.90 6.83
CA ARG A 86 16.15 -5.76 5.72
C ARG A 86 15.06 -5.75 4.65
N THR A 87 15.47 -5.73 3.40
CA THR A 87 14.61 -6.08 2.27
C THR A 87 14.17 -7.52 2.43
N ALA A 88 12.86 -7.78 2.33
CA ALA A 88 12.36 -9.15 2.41
C ALA A 88 12.79 -9.93 1.15
N ALA A 89 12.94 -11.25 1.28
CA ALA A 89 13.35 -12.08 0.14
C ALA A 89 12.32 -12.10 -1.00
N ASP A 90 11.08 -11.74 -0.70
CA ASP A 90 9.92 -11.63 -1.58
C ASP A 90 9.61 -10.17 -1.97
N SER A 91 10.49 -9.21 -1.66
CA SER A 91 10.30 -7.82 -2.10
C SER A 91 10.65 -7.68 -3.58
N ASP A 92 9.62 -7.55 -4.41
CA ASP A 92 9.75 -7.37 -5.85
C ASP A 92 9.76 -5.88 -6.26
N ILE A 93 10.17 -5.63 -7.51
CA ILE A 93 10.10 -4.31 -8.16
C ILE A 93 8.94 -4.32 -9.14
N ASP A 94 7.90 -3.55 -8.83
CA ASP A 94 6.71 -3.47 -9.65
C ASP A 94 6.85 -2.45 -10.78
N TRP A 95 6.30 -2.79 -11.94
CA TRP A 95 6.27 -1.95 -13.12
C TRP A 95 4.87 -1.91 -13.74
N THR A 96 4.44 -0.73 -14.14
CA THR A 96 3.27 -0.54 -15.01
C THR A 96 3.72 -0.12 -16.39
N VAL A 97 3.32 -0.85 -17.42
CA VAL A 97 3.60 -0.50 -18.83
C VAL A 97 2.37 0.15 -19.44
N LEU A 98 2.53 1.36 -19.99
CA LEU A 98 1.47 2.08 -20.69
C LEU A 98 1.64 1.87 -22.20
N VAL A 99 0.70 1.14 -22.80
CA VAL A 99 0.67 0.91 -24.25
C VAL A 99 -0.09 2.04 -24.92
N ALA A 100 0.59 2.80 -25.78
CA ALA A 100 0.00 3.94 -26.47
C ALA A 100 -1.18 3.50 -27.35
N GLY A 101 -2.31 4.21 -27.25
CA GLY A 101 -3.52 3.93 -28.02
C GLY A 101 -4.37 2.77 -27.49
N GLN A 102 -3.92 2.06 -26.44
CA GLN A 102 -4.70 1.00 -25.81
C GLN A 102 -5.50 1.56 -24.62
N MET A 103 -6.80 1.29 -24.61
CA MET A 103 -7.64 1.52 -23.42
C MET A 103 -7.75 0.23 -22.62
N PHE A 104 -7.51 0.35 -21.32
CA PHE A 104 -7.60 -0.74 -20.37
C PHE A 104 -8.83 -0.55 -19.49
N HIS A 105 -9.71 -1.54 -19.46
CA HIS A 105 -10.92 -1.54 -18.65
C HIS A 105 -10.75 -2.57 -17.55
N LEU A 106 -10.74 -2.13 -16.28
CA LEU A 106 -10.72 -3.08 -15.17
C LEU A 106 -12.10 -3.74 -15.03
N GLU A 107 -12.13 -5.03 -14.70
CA GLU A 107 -13.40 -5.69 -14.37
C GLU A 107 -14.07 -5.00 -13.18
N GLY A 108 -15.38 -4.77 -13.28
CA GLY A 108 -16.16 -4.02 -12.27
C GLY A 108 -15.92 -2.50 -12.27
N GLY A 109 -14.89 -2.00 -12.96
CA GLY A 109 -14.59 -0.57 -13.06
C GLY A 109 -15.52 0.20 -14.01
N CYS A 110 -16.10 -0.48 -15.00
CA CYS A 110 -17.07 0.11 -15.91
C CYS A 110 -18.49 -0.01 -15.34
N LYS A 111 -19.25 1.09 -15.37
CA LYS A 111 -20.66 1.07 -14.97
C LYS A 111 -21.46 0.24 -15.99
N PRO A 112 -22.42 -0.60 -15.56
CA PRO A 112 -23.23 -1.43 -16.46
C PRO A 112 -24.00 -0.65 -17.54
N TYR A 113 -24.22 0.65 -17.32
CA TYR A 113 -24.99 1.54 -18.20
C TYR A 113 -24.18 2.72 -18.75
N SER A 114 -22.85 2.70 -18.65
CA SER A 114 -22.04 3.66 -19.41
C SER A 114 -22.05 3.21 -20.87
N TRP A 115 -23.03 3.68 -21.63
CA TRP A 115 -23.21 3.48 -23.08
C TRP A 115 -22.13 4.19 -23.92
N GLN A 116 -20.94 4.43 -23.38
CA GLN A 116 -19.82 4.87 -24.18
C GLN A 116 -19.38 3.65 -24.98
N ASP A 117 -19.39 3.76 -26.31
CA ASP A 117 -19.02 2.67 -27.23
C ASP A 117 -17.62 2.11 -26.93
N SER A 118 -16.78 2.90 -26.24
CA SER A 118 -15.50 2.48 -25.70
C SER A 118 -15.53 1.33 -24.70
N CYS A 119 -16.66 0.94 -24.10
CA CYS A 119 -16.69 -0.12 -23.07
C CYS A 119 -17.35 -1.43 -23.55
N LYS A 120 -17.93 -1.47 -24.76
CA LYS A 120 -18.73 -2.61 -25.24
C LYS A 120 -17.87 -3.77 -25.74
N ASP A 121 -16.78 -3.47 -26.44
CA ASP A 121 -15.98 -4.47 -27.17
C ASP A 121 -14.53 -4.60 -26.65
N THR A 122 -14.25 -4.16 -25.42
CA THR A 122 -12.89 -4.18 -24.87
C THR A 122 -12.65 -5.37 -23.96
N THR A 123 -11.47 -5.99 -24.06
CA THR A 123 -10.98 -6.94 -23.06
C THR A 123 -10.93 -6.27 -21.68
N ARG A 124 -11.61 -6.87 -20.70
CA ARG A 124 -11.57 -6.41 -19.31
C ARG A 124 -10.42 -7.11 -18.58
N LEU A 125 -9.58 -6.33 -17.93
CA LEU A 125 -8.48 -6.83 -17.12
C LEU A 125 -8.99 -7.26 -15.74
N GLN A 126 -8.54 -8.43 -15.31
CA GLN A 126 -8.84 -8.99 -14.00
C GLN A 126 -7.77 -8.53 -13.02
N VAL A 127 -8.17 -7.92 -11.92
CA VAL A 127 -7.21 -7.54 -10.88
C VAL A 127 -7.07 -8.69 -9.89
N THR A 128 -5.89 -9.31 -9.84
CA THR A 128 -5.54 -10.37 -8.88
C THR A 128 -4.35 -9.90 -8.05
N GLU A 129 -4.49 -9.89 -6.72
CA GLU A 129 -3.44 -9.45 -5.79
C GLU A 129 -2.89 -8.03 -6.07
N GLY A 130 -3.70 -7.15 -6.68
CA GLY A 130 -3.30 -5.78 -7.02
C GLY A 130 -2.66 -5.62 -8.40
N HIS A 131 -2.55 -6.69 -9.18
CA HIS A 131 -2.00 -6.70 -10.53
C HIS A 131 -3.10 -7.00 -11.56
N ALA A 132 -3.04 -6.36 -12.73
CA ALA A 132 -4.06 -6.40 -13.79
C ALA A 132 -3.51 -6.93 -15.12
#